data_AF-A0A9E3MTV9-F1
#
_entry.id   AF-A0A9E3MTV9-F1
#
_cell.length_a   1.000
_cell.length_b   1.000
_cell.length_c   1.000
_cell.angle_alpha   90.00
_cell.angle_beta   90.00
_cell.angle_gamma   90.00
#
_symmetry.space_group_name_H-M   'P 1'
#
loop_
_entity.id
_entity.type
_entity.pdbx_description
1 polymer ?
#
loop_
_entity_poly.entity_id
_entity_poly.type
_entity_poly.pdbx_seq_one_letter_code
_entity_poly.pdbx_strand_id
1 'polypeptide(L)'
;MAELRLGPLLRYVDGSSATVWVETSRPCTAEVRCSDGTGGEAPTFQIAGHYYALVPVDGLAPDTERSYEVFLDDTRVWPLSDAPYSGFPPSVIHTPADTDTVRVAFGSCRWAAPPKGEKDPVGPDALDTLAARIAAEPEGERPDVLLLLGDQVYADETSRATQSWL
;
A
#
# COMPACT_ATOMS: atom_id res chain seq x y z
N MET A 1 11.69 -16.16 -9.36
CA MET A 1 10.31 -15.65 -9.52
C MET A 1 10.37 -14.13 -9.44
N ALA A 2 9.32 -13.42 -9.88
CA ALA A 2 9.24 -12.00 -9.59
C ALA A 2 8.99 -11.78 -8.09
N GLU A 3 9.53 -10.69 -7.56
CA GLU A 3 9.39 -10.32 -6.14
C GLU A 3 8.72 -8.96 -6.06
N LEU A 4 7.89 -8.76 -5.04
CA LEU A 4 7.34 -7.45 -4.70
C LEU A 4 8.44 -6.57 -4.12
N ARG A 5 8.73 -5.44 -4.78
CA ARG A 5 9.73 -4.45 -4.34
C ARG A 5 9.10 -3.35 -3.49
N LEU A 6 7.99 -2.78 -3.96
CA LEU A 6 7.20 -1.77 -3.25
C LEU A 6 5.71 -2.02 -3.42
N GLY A 7 4.94 -1.56 -2.43
CA GLY A 7 3.49 -1.75 -2.37
C GLY A 7 3.07 -3.03 -1.63
N PRO A 8 1.82 -3.49 -1.82
CA PRO A 8 0.80 -2.85 -2.66
C PRO A 8 0.32 -1.51 -2.07
N LEU A 9 0.04 -0.55 -2.95
CA LEU A 9 -0.63 0.70 -2.59
C LEU A 9 -2.02 0.73 -3.24
N LEU A 10 -3.06 0.75 -2.42
CA LEU A 10 -4.43 1.03 -2.87
C LEU A 10 -4.53 2.52 -3.22
N ARG A 11 -4.41 2.82 -4.51
CA ARG A 11 -4.26 4.19 -5.03
C ARG A 11 -5.60 4.90 -5.23
N TYR A 12 -6.64 4.13 -5.51
CA TYR A 12 -7.96 4.62 -5.86
C TYR A 12 -9.01 3.60 -5.48
N VAL A 13 -10.15 4.09 -5.00
CA VAL A 13 -11.39 3.32 -4.81
C VAL A 13 -12.56 4.23 -5.12
N ASP A 14 -13.59 3.69 -5.77
CA ASP A 14 -14.92 4.26 -5.84
C ASP A 14 -15.97 3.20 -5.46
N GLY A 15 -17.25 3.47 -5.74
CA GLY A 15 -18.35 2.58 -5.38
C GLY A 15 -18.31 1.19 -6.06
N SER A 16 -17.47 0.96 -7.06
CA SER A 16 -17.45 -0.32 -7.79
C SER A 16 -16.09 -0.77 -8.31
N SER A 17 -15.05 0.05 -8.14
CA SER A 17 -13.73 -0.19 -8.68
C SER A 17 -12.63 0.25 -7.72
N ALA A 18 -11.45 -0.31 -7.92
CA ALA A 18 -10.24 0.06 -7.21
C ALA A 18 -9.02 -0.02 -8.13
N THR A 19 -7.91 0.59 -7.73
CA THR A 19 -6.63 0.40 -8.41
C THR A 19 -5.53 0.16 -7.39
N VAL A 20 -4.82 -0.95 -7.56
CA VAL A 20 -3.64 -1.30 -6.77
C VAL A 20 -2.38 -1.03 -7.59
N TRP A 21 -1.41 -0.36 -6.98
CA TRP A 21 -0.09 -0.14 -7.55
C TRP A 21 0.95 -1.03 -6.88
N VAL A 22 1.88 -1.57 -7.66
CA VAL A 22 3.04 -2.32 -7.18
C VAL A 22 4.30 -2.00 -7.99
N GLU A 23 5.47 -2.14 -7.38
CA GLU A 23 6.75 -2.28 -8.06
C GLU A 23 7.26 -3.72 -7.91
N THR A 24 7.81 -4.30 -8.97
CA THR A 24 8.32 -5.67 -9.00
C THR A 24 9.78 -5.74 -9.42
N SER A 25 10.46 -6.84 -9.06
CA SER A 25 11.90 -7.01 -9.33
C SER A 25 12.26 -7.29 -10.80
N ARG A 26 11.27 -7.63 -11.64
CA ARG A 26 11.42 -8.04 -13.05
C ARG A 26 10.06 -8.00 -13.77
N PRO A 27 10.01 -8.09 -15.13
CA PRO A 27 8.76 -8.23 -15.85
C PRO A 27 7.93 -9.43 -15.36
N CYS A 28 6.63 -9.23 -15.15
CA CYS A 28 5.66 -10.25 -14.71
C CYS A 28 4.22 -9.75 -14.92
N THR A 29 3.23 -10.61 -14.68
CA THR A 29 1.83 -10.20 -14.50
C THR A 29 1.54 -10.05 -13.02
N ALA A 30 1.00 -8.90 -12.61
CA ALA A 30 0.49 -8.67 -11.27
C ALA A 30 -1.03 -8.88 -11.25
N GLU A 31 -1.51 -9.61 -10.25
CA GLU A 31 -2.93 -9.94 -10.10
C GLU A 31 -3.39 -9.60 -8.68
N VAL A 32 -4.56 -8.98 -8.56
CA VAL A 32 -5.27 -8.75 -7.31
C VAL A 32 -6.46 -9.70 -7.26
N ARG A 33 -6.56 -10.48 -6.20
CA ARG A 33 -7.67 -11.41 -5.96
C ARG A 33 -8.42 -10.98 -4.70
N CYS A 34 -9.70 -10.65 -4.82
CA CYS A 34 -10.56 -10.33 -3.70
C CYS A 34 -11.26 -11.57 -3.15
N SER A 35 -11.67 -11.53 -1.88
CA SER A 35 -12.31 -12.67 -1.20
C SER A 35 -13.69 -13.05 -1.74
N ASP A 36 -14.36 -12.17 -2.50
CA ASP A 36 -15.63 -12.45 -3.18
C ASP A 36 -15.45 -12.95 -4.62
N GLY A 37 -14.21 -13.18 -5.05
CA GLY A 37 -13.87 -13.65 -6.39
C GLY A 37 -13.75 -12.53 -7.44
N THR A 38 -14.01 -11.28 -7.07
CA THR A 38 -13.63 -10.14 -7.92
C THR A 38 -12.11 -9.97 -7.93
N GLY A 39 -11.59 -9.23 -8.90
CA GLY A 39 -10.15 -9.06 -9.06
C GLY A 39 -9.79 -8.42 -10.38
N GLY A 40 -8.50 -8.40 -10.66
CA GLY A 40 -7.98 -7.96 -11.94
C GLY A 40 -6.51 -8.27 -12.06
N GLU A 41 -5.99 -8.20 -13.28
CA GLU A 41 -4.58 -8.43 -13.57
C GLU A 41 -4.06 -7.40 -14.56
N ALA A 42 -2.77 -7.09 -14.46
CA ALA A 42 -2.08 -6.23 -15.41
C ALA A 42 -0.61 -6.67 -15.59
N PRO A 43 -0.08 -6.64 -16.83
CA PRO A 43 1.34 -6.82 -17.05
C PRO A 43 2.11 -5.62 -16.51
N THR A 44 3.34 -5.83 -16.07
CA THR A 44 4.21 -4.72 -15.67
C THR A 44 4.70 -3.92 -16.88
N PHE A 45 4.84 -2.61 -16.68
CA PHE A 45 5.50 -1.68 -17.60
C PHE A 45 6.78 -1.14 -16.97
N GLN A 46 7.72 -0.70 -17.81
CA GLN A 46 9.04 -0.29 -17.35
C GLN A 46 9.23 1.22 -17.39
N ILE A 47 9.76 1.80 -16.31
CA ILE A 47 10.25 3.18 -16.27
C ILE A 47 11.65 3.16 -15.66
N ALA A 48 12.64 3.73 -16.36
CA ALA A 48 14.02 3.89 -15.86
C ALA A 48 14.65 2.59 -15.29
N GLY A 49 14.34 1.42 -15.85
CA GLY A 49 14.86 0.14 -15.37
C GLY A 49 14.00 -0.58 -14.33
N HIS A 50 13.00 0.09 -13.75
CA HIS A 50 12.07 -0.44 -12.76
C HIS A 50 10.76 -0.92 -13.39
N TYR A 51 10.13 -1.93 -12.80
CA TYR A 51 8.92 -2.56 -13.32
C TYR A 51 7.74 -2.26 -12.40
N TYR A 52 6.67 -1.70 -12.96
CA TYR A 52 5.49 -1.28 -12.22
C TYR A 52 4.23 -1.91 -12.80
N ALA A 53 3.22 -2.16 -11.97
CA ALA A 53 1.88 -2.46 -12.44
C ALA A 53 0.86 -1.54 -11.76
N LEU A 54 -0.15 -1.16 -12.53
CA LEU A 54 -1.40 -0.57 -12.04
C LEU A 54 -2.47 -1.60 -12.37
N VAL A 55 -3.04 -2.23 -11.35
CA VAL A 55 -4.02 -3.31 -11.48
C VAL A 55 -5.41 -2.73 -11.16
N PRO A 56 -6.26 -2.50 -12.17
CA PRO A 56 -7.67 -2.17 -11.95
C PRO A 56 -8.40 -3.41 -11.41
N VAL A 57 -9.26 -3.19 -10.42
CA VAL A 57 -10.19 -4.18 -9.90
C VAL A 57 -11.58 -3.62 -10.14
N ASP A 58 -12.40 -4.32 -10.90
CA ASP A 58 -13.75 -3.88 -11.27
C ASP A 58 -14.82 -4.83 -10.71
N GLY A 59 -16.06 -4.35 -10.68
CA GLY A 59 -17.21 -5.16 -10.28
C GLY A 59 -17.33 -5.38 -8.77
N LEU A 60 -16.66 -4.53 -7.97
CA LEU A 60 -16.82 -4.52 -6.52
C LEU A 60 -18.27 -4.12 -6.17
N ALA A 61 -18.81 -4.75 -5.13
CA ALA A 61 -20.11 -4.35 -4.60
C ALA A 61 -19.97 -3.03 -3.82
N PRO A 62 -20.84 -2.03 -4.05
CA PRO A 62 -20.84 -0.77 -3.28
C PRO A 62 -21.09 -1.02 -1.79
N ASP A 63 -20.58 -0.13 -0.93
CA ASP A 63 -20.73 -0.21 0.53
C ASP A 63 -20.30 -1.56 1.12
N THR A 64 -19.13 -2.06 0.69
CA THR A 64 -18.58 -3.31 1.20
C THR A 64 -17.09 -3.24 1.49
N GLU A 65 -16.68 -4.13 2.39
CA GLU A 65 -15.28 -4.44 2.67
C GLU A 65 -14.92 -5.81 2.08
N ARG A 66 -13.84 -5.84 1.29
CA ARG A 66 -13.31 -7.06 0.67
C ARG A 66 -11.83 -7.17 0.94
N SER A 67 -11.44 -8.25 1.62
CA SER A 67 -10.01 -8.59 1.71
C SER A 67 -9.47 -8.94 0.33
N TYR A 68 -8.21 -8.58 0.10
CA TYR A 68 -7.51 -8.88 -1.15
C TYR A 68 -6.10 -9.39 -0.91
N GLU A 69 -5.64 -10.18 -1.87
CA GLU A 69 -4.28 -10.70 -1.97
C GLU A 69 -3.65 -10.25 -3.29
N VAL A 70 -2.32 -10.19 -3.35
CA VAL A 70 -1.58 -9.86 -4.58
C VAL A 70 -0.69 -11.01 -4.98
N PHE A 71 -0.72 -11.36 -6.27
CA PHE A 71 0.07 -12.40 -6.89
C PHE A 71 0.95 -11.82 -7.99
N LEU A 72 2.16 -12.35 -8.14
CA LEU A 72 3.04 -12.12 -9.28
C LEU A 72 3.31 -13.47 -9.96
N ASP A 73 2.90 -13.62 -11.22
CA ASP A 73 2.99 -14.90 -11.96
C ASP A 73 2.50 -16.10 -11.10
N ASP A 74 1.27 -16.02 -10.60
CA ASP A 74 0.61 -16.99 -9.71
C ASP A 74 1.25 -17.20 -8.32
N THR A 75 2.33 -16.50 -8.00
CA THR A 75 2.97 -16.56 -6.68
C THR A 75 2.40 -15.47 -5.79
N ARG A 76 1.76 -15.84 -4.67
CA ARG A 76 1.25 -14.87 -3.70
C ARG A 76 2.41 -14.11 -3.06
N VAL A 77 2.41 -12.79 -3.18
CA VAL A 77 3.43 -11.89 -2.63
C VAL A 77 2.89 -10.95 -1.55
N TRP A 78 1.56 -10.85 -1.41
CA TRP A 78 0.89 -10.08 -0.37
C TRP A 78 -0.35 -10.82 0.12
N PRO A 79 -0.65 -10.82 1.44
CA PRO A 79 0.12 -10.22 2.54
C PRO A 79 1.47 -10.91 2.77
N LEU A 80 2.41 -10.19 3.40
CA LEU A 80 3.71 -10.74 3.78
C LEU A 80 3.54 -11.81 4.87
N SER A 81 4.15 -12.98 4.68
CA SER A 81 4.08 -14.11 5.62
C SER A 81 5.05 -14.03 6.78
N ASP A 82 6.03 -13.12 6.71
CA ASP A 82 7.15 -13.09 7.63
C ASP A 82 6.94 -12.07 8.75
N ALA A 83 7.50 -12.36 9.92
CA ALA A 83 7.45 -11.44 11.05
C ALA A 83 8.19 -10.12 10.73
N PRO A 84 7.71 -8.96 11.22
CA PRO A 84 6.57 -8.78 12.12
C PRO A 84 5.20 -8.71 11.42
N TYR A 85 5.16 -8.74 10.08
CA TYR A 85 3.95 -8.48 9.30
C TYR A 85 2.95 -9.64 9.28
N SER A 86 3.41 -10.86 9.58
CA SER A 86 2.57 -12.05 9.67
C SER A 86 1.42 -11.96 10.68
N GLY A 87 1.46 -10.99 11.62
CA GLY A 87 0.41 -10.75 12.61
C GLY A 87 -0.56 -9.63 12.25
N PHE A 88 -0.39 -8.95 11.11
CA PHE A 88 -1.29 -7.90 10.67
C PHE A 88 -2.61 -8.48 10.12
N PRO A 89 -3.74 -7.75 10.22
CA PRO A 89 -4.98 -8.18 9.59
C PRO A 89 -4.84 -8.19 8.06
N PRO A 90 -5.71 -8.93 7.34
CA PRO A 90 -5.76 -8.87 5.89
C PRO A 90 -5.93 -7.43 5.39
N SER A 91 -5.29 -7.09 4.27
CA SER A 91 -5.59 -5.83 3.59
C SER A 91 -6.95 -5.91 2.92
N VAL A 92 -7.66 -4.78 2.93
CA VAL A 92 -9.03 -4.69 2.44
C VAL A 92 -9.20 -3.53 1.49
N ILE A 93 -10.13 -3.69 0.54
CA ILE A 93 -10.69 -2.63 -0.28
C ILE A 93 -12.06 -2.31 0.34
N HIS A 94 -12.27 -1.03 0.65
CA HIS A 94 -13.53 -0.52 1.20
C HIS A 94 -14.17 0.43 0.20
N THR A 95 -15.21 -0.02 -0.49
CA THR A 95 -15.97 0.82 -1.42
C THR A 95 -16.90 1.75 -0.62
N PRO A 96 -16.90 3.07 -0.87
CA PRO A 96 -17.70 4.01 -0.11
C PRO A 96 -19.22 3.81 -0.34
N ALA A 97 -20.04 4.19 0.64
CA ALA A 97 -21.47 4.39 0.45
C ALA A 97 -21.77 5.84 0.02
N ASP A 98 -22.82 6.04 -0.78
CA ASP A 98 -23.19 7.34 -1.37
C ASP A 98 -23.56 8.44 -0.34
N THR A 99 -23.74 8.10 0.94
CA THR A 99 -24.25 9.00 1.98
C THR A 99 -23.35 9.18 3.20
N ASP A 100 -22.11 8.69 3.15
CA ASP A 100 -21.26 8.64 4.35
C ASP A 100 -20.46 9.92 4.60
N THR A 101 -20.27 10.20 5.90
CA THR A 101 -19.29 11.19 6.35
C THR A 101 -17.89 10.69 6.00
N VAL A 102 -17.19 11.40 5.12
CA VAL A 102 -15.82 11.04 4.73
C VAL A 102 -14.83 11.41 5.83
N ARG A 103 -14.04 10.44 6.27
CA ARG A 103 -12.92 10.60 7.21
C ARG A 103 -11.61 10.68 6.46
N VAL A 104 -10.94 11.82 6.56
CA VAL A 104 -9.66 12.07 5.89
C VAL A 104 -8.54 12.13 6.91
N ALA A 105 -7.52 11.29 6.74
CA ALA A 105 -6.20 11.50 7.34
C ALA A 105 -5.34 12.26 6.32
N PHE A 106 -4.72 13.37 6.71
CA PHE A 106 -3.91 14.16 5.80
C PHE A 106 -2.63 14.66 6.46
N GLY A 107 -1.61 14.90 5.65
CA GLY A 107 -0.33 15.40 6.12
C GLY A 107 0.66 15.70 5.00
N SER A 108 1.73 16.40 5.35
CA SER A 108 2.87 16.72 4.49
C SER A 108 4.16 16.53 5.28
N CYS A 109 5.30 16.71 4.62
CA CYS A 109 6.60 16.81 5.27
C CYS A 109 6.93 15.59 6.14
N ARG A 110 6.65 14.40 5.59
CA ARG A 110 6.87 13.15 6.32
C ARG A 110 8.37 12.95 6.47
N TRP A 111 8.81 12.93 7.72
CA TRP A 111 10.12 12.39 8.07
C TRP A 111 9.99 10.88 8.27
N ALA A 112 10.53 10.10 7.34
CA ALA A 112 10.46 8.64 7.46
C ALA A 112 11.27 8.15 8.67
N ALA A 113 10.78 7.12 9.34
CA ALA A 113 11.50 6.50 10.46
C ALA A 113 12.96 6.18 10.07
N PRO A 114 13.93 6.47 10.93
CA PRO A 114 15.33 6.23 10.62
C PRO A 114 15.62 4.72 10.51
N PRO A 115 16.70 4.32 9.82
CA PRO A 115 17.16 2.94 9.81
C PRO A 115 17.30 2.38 11.23
N LYS A 116 17.04 1.07 11.38
CA LYS A 116 17.11 0.38 12.67
C LYS A 116 18.45 0.64 13.37
N GLY A 117 18.39 1.23 14.56
CA GLY A 117 19.57 1.51 15.39
C GLY A 117 20.13 2.94 15.24
N GLU A 118 19.55 3.78 14.38
CA GLU A 118 19.87 5.20 14.30
C GLU A 118 18.97 6.02 15.23
N LYS A 119 19.46 7.20 15.65
CA LYS A 119 18.67 8.12 16.47
C LYS A 119 17.59 8.75 15.63
N ASP A 120 16.37 8.72 16.13
CA ASP A 120 15.24 9.45 15.55
C ASP A 120 15.22 10.90 16.07
N PRO A 121 15.47 11.90 15.22
CA PRO A 121 15.44 13.29 15.64
C PRO A 121 14.02 13.87 15.80
N VAL A 122 13.00 13.20 15.23
CA VAL A 122 11.63 13.75 15.10
C VAL A 122 10.61 12.96 15.91
N GLY A 123 10.84 11.66 16.12
CA GLY A 123 9.94 10.75 16.84
C GLY A 123 9.17 9.82 15.89
N PRO A 124 8.24 9.01 16.43
CA PRO A 124 7.60 7.94 15.67
C PRO A 124 6.99 8.40 14.35
N ASP A 125 7.21 7.62 13.29
CA ASP A 125 6.62 7.88 11.98
C ASP A 125 5.09 7.83 12.08
N ALA A 126 4.44 8.87 11.54
CA ALA A 126 3.00 9.05 11.65
C ALA A 126 2.21 7.97 10.88
N LEU A 127 2.72 7.49 9.75
CA LEU A 127 2.09 6.42 8.98
C LEU A 127 2.29 5.07 9.65
N ASP A 128 3.46 4.81 10.23
CA ASP A 128 3.69 3.60 11.04
C ASP A 128 2.77 3.57 12.26
N THR A 129 2.60 4.72 12.93
CA THR A 129 1.71 4.87 14.08
C THR A 129 0.24 4.67 13.67
N LEU A 130 -0.19 5.25 12.54
CA LEU A 130 -1.53 5.03 12.00
C LEU A 130 -1.77 3.57 11.64
N ALA A 131 -0.80 2.93 10.98
CA ALA A 131 -0.86 1.52 10.61
C ALA A 131 -0.96 0.62 11.85
N ALA A 132 -0.14 0.88 12.88
CA ALA A 132 -0.20 0.14 14.14
C ALA A 132 -1.55 0.32 14.86
N ARG A 133 -2.12 1.54 14.86
CA ARG A 133 -3.45 1.80 15.41
C ARG A 133 -4.52 1.00 14.69
N ILE A 134 -4.55 1.05 13.36
CA ILE A 134 -5.53 0.31 12.54
C ILE A 134 -5.37 -1.20 12.72
N ALA A 135 -4.12 -1.70 12.75
CA ALA A 135 -3.87 -3.13 12.94
C ALA A 135 -4.29 -3.63 14.33
N ALA A 136 -4.22 -2.79 15.37
CA ALA A 136 -4.63 -3.14 16.73
C ALA A 136 -6.15 -3.21 16.90
N GLU A 137 -6.92 -2.48 16.09
CA GLU A 137 -8.38 -2.47 16.10
C GLU A 137 -8.94 -2.49 14.66
N PRO A 138 -8.91 -3.65 13.98
CA PRO A 138 -9.26 -3.74 12.55
C PRO A 138 -10.70 -3.34 12.21
N GLU A 139 -11.63 -3.60 13.14
CA GLU A 139 -13.05 -3.21 13.06
C GLU A 139 -13.31 -1.78 13.57
N GLY A 140 -12.26 -1.09 14.01
CA GLY A 140 -12.33 0.26 14.57
C GLY A 140 -12.34 1.35 13.51
N GLU A 141 -12.37 2.60 13.97
CA GLU A 141 -12.37 3.76 13.07
C GLU A 141 -11.05 3.86 12.27
N ARG A 142 -11.17 3.89 10.94
CA ARG A 142 -10.06 4.13 10.01
C ARG A 142 -10.39 5.28 9.05
N PRO A 143 -9.39 5.95 8.48
CA PRO A 143 -9.64 6.94 7.44
C PRO A 143 -10.11 6.26 6.15
N ASP A 144 -11.05 6.89 5.45
CA ASP A 144 -11.47 6.50 4.10
C ASP A 144 -10.43 6.93 3.06
N VAL A 145 -9.76 8.06 3.31
CA VAL A 145 -8.76 8.64 2.41
C VAL A 145 -7.53 9.07 3.20
N LEU A 146 -6.35 8.66 2.72
CA LEU A 146 -5.06 9.22 3.12
C LEU A 146 -4.59 10.25 2.07
N LEU A 147 -4.60 11.52 2.44
CA LEU A 147 -4.20 12.63 1.57
C LEU A 147 -2.78 13.12 1.92
N LEU A 148 -1.81 12.80 1.07
CA LEU A 148 -0.42 13.23 1.21
C LEU A 148 -0.17 14.49 0.37
N LEU A 149 0.08 15.62 1.03
CA LEU A 149 0.10 16.96 0.42
C LEU A 149 1.46 17.38 -0.16
N GLY A 150 2.45 16.49 -0.16
CA GLY A 150 3.82 16.76 -0.63
C GLY A 150 4.88 16.39 0.40
N ASP A 151 6.15 16.44 -0.02
CA ASP A 151 7.33 16.20 0.81
C ASP A 151 7.27 14.89 1.60
N GLN A 152 6.97 13.80 0.89
CA GLN A 152 6.96 12.44 1.45
C GLN A 152 8.34 11.78 1.43
N VAL A 153 9.25 12.34 0.63
CA VAL A 153 10.64 11.92 0.48
C VAL A 153 11.49 13.17 0.26
N TYR A 154 12.60 13.27 1.00
CA TYR A 154 13.59 14.34 0.87
C TYR A 154 14.82 13.82 0.14
N ALA A 155 15.10 14.37 -1.05
CA ALA A 155 16.25 13.99 -1.87
C ALA A 155 17.52 14.81 -1.55
N ASP A 156 17.34 15.94 -0.89
CA ASP A 156 18.37 16.84 -0.38
C ASP A 156 18.82 16.49 1.05
N GLU A 157 17.94 15.87 1.84
CA GLU A 157 18.23 15.40 3.20
C GLU A 157 18.22 13.86 3.30
N THR A 158 19.19 13.23 2.65
CA THR A 158 19.27 11.76 2.53
C THR A 158 20.02 11.08 3.68
N SER A 159 19.65 9.82 3.95
CA SER A 159 20.37 8.96 4.91
C SER A 159 21.81 8.66 4.44
N ARG A 160 22.70 8.30 5.37
CA ARG A 160 24.07 7.86 5.04
C ARG A 160 24.09 6.65 4.11
N ALA A 161 23.14 5.73 4.28
CA ALA A 161 23.02 4.55 3.43
C ALA A 161 22.69 4.95 1.99
N THR A 162 21.73 5.86 1.80
CA THR A 162 21.38 6.41 0.49
C THR A 162 22.57 7.15 -0.15
N GLN A 163 23.28 7.98 0.62
CA GLN A 163 24.47 8.69 0.13
C GLN A 163 25.60 7.73 -0.28
N SER A 164 25.73 6.58 0.38
CA SER A 164 26.75 5.57 0.05
C SER A 164 26.38 4.74 -1.18
N TRP A 165 25.10 4.70 -1.55
CA TRP A 165 24.59 3.96 -2.70
C TRP A 165 24.70 4.75 -4.01
N LEU A 166 24.57 6.08 -3.93
CA LEU A 166 24.75 7.02 -5.04
C LEU A 166 26.22 7.11 -5.49
#